data_AF-A0A7J6MCV8-F1
#
_entry.id   AF-A0A7J6MCV8-F1
#
_cell.length_a   1.000
_cell.length_b   1.000
_cell.length_c   1.000
_cell.angle_alpha   90.00
_cell.angle_beta   90.00
_cell.angle_gamma   90.00
#
_symmetry.space_group_name_H-M   'P 1'
#
loop_
_entity.id
_entity.type
_entity.pdbx_description
1 polymer ?
#
loop_
_entity_poly.entity_id
_entity_poly.type
_entity_poly.pdbx_seq_one_letter_code
_entity_poly.pdbx_strand_id
1 'polypeptide(L)'
;FSTYYNNRQVQDYLGVNKEWTLLNSQVLAAFAASLVPDHKSVIGKLLNGGLRVRPVLVYSGDQDYVYNWIGSRAMTLATEWSGQGGFNKAHDVIYKDQSGKQIGKLRSYTDGESGQLNFMQVFGGSHNAAADEPKGVLMFLQDFISGQLHDSPGDTPGLGTDAASLDGFVDVACQVRLKSPRRILPT
;
A
#
# COMPACT_ATOMS: atom_id res chain seq x y z
N PHE A 1 20.82 6.61 6.28
CA PHE A 1 20.47 5.19 6.45
C PHE A 1 21.68 4.27 6.56
N SER A 2 22.65 4.31 5.63
CA SER A 2 23.82 3.40 5.67
C SER A 2 24.60 3.45 6.99
N THR A 3 24.92 4.63 7.51
CA THR A 3 25.66 4.78 8.78
C THR A 3 24.95 4.12 9.96
N TYR A 4 23.62 4.18 10.01
CA TYR A 4 22.83 3.62 11.11
C TYR A 4 22.81 2.08 11.05
N TYR A 5 22.48 1.52 9.88
CA TYR A 5 22.40 0.05 9.71
C TYR A 5 23.76 -0.65 9.68
N ASN A 6 24.85 0.08 9.46
CA ASN A 6 26.22 -0.42 9.55
C ASN A 6 26.86 -0.20 10.93
N ASN A 7 26.12 0.34 11.90
CA ASN A 7 26.58 0.40 13.29
C ASN A 7 26.55 -1.01 13.92
N ARG A 8 27.67 -1.42 14.54
CA ARG A 8 27.80 -2.75 15.16
C ARG A 8 26.75 -3.03 16.25
N GLN A 9 26.45 -2.07 17.12
CA GLN A 9 25.45 -2.26 18.16
C GLN A 9 24.05 -2.49 17.57
N VAL A 10 23.72 -1.79 16.48
CA VAL A 10 22.47 -1.98 15.76
C VAL A 10 22.44 -3.36 15.09
N GLN A 11 23.54 -3.78 14.47
CA GLN A 11 23.65 -5.10 13.85
C GLN A 11 23.55 -6.24 14.87
N ASP A 12 24.25 -6.12 16.00
CA ASP A 12 24.23 -7.10 17.09
C ASP A 12 22.83 -7.22 17.69
N TYR A 13 22.14 -6.08 17.88
CA TYR A 13 20.74 -6.07 18.35
C TYR A 13 19.79 -6.76 17.37
N LEU A 14 19.95 -6.55 16.07
CA LEU A 14 19.15 -7.18 15.02
C LEU A 14 19.58 -8.62 14.70
N GLY A 15 20.69 -9.11 15.27
CA GLY A 15 21.23 -10.44 15.02
C GLY A 15 21.80 -10.65 13.61
N VAL A 16 22.31 -9.58 12.98
CA VAL A 16 22.87 -9.60 11.61
C VAL A 16 24.34 -9.21 11.63
N ASN A 17 25.12 -9.59 10.62
CA ASN A 17 26.57 -9.31 10.58
C ASN A 17 27.09 -8.96 9.18
N LYS A 18 26.24 -8.39 8.32
CA LYS A 18 26.57 -8.03 6.92
C LYS A 18 26.58 -6.53 6.71
N GLU A 19 27.39 -6.06 5.77
CA GLU A 19 27.29 -4.68 5.31
C GLU A 19 25.93 -4.45 4.66
N TRP A 20 25.26 -3.39 5.11
CA TRP A 20 24.00 -2.94 4.56
C TRP A 20 24.26 -1.94 3.42
N THR A 21 23.61 -2.18 2.30
CA THR A 21 23.52 -1.24 1.17
C THR A 21 22.06 -1.03 0.77
N LEU A 22 21.74 0.13 0.21
CA LEU A 22 20.37 0.46 -0.20
C LEU A 22 19.91 -0.37 -1.40
N LEU A 23 20.81 -0.63 -2.35
CA LEU A 23 20.56 -1.42 -3.55
C LEU A 23 21.72 -2.39 -3.77
N ASN A 24 21.42 -3.51 -4.43
CA ASN A 24 22.42 -4.47 -4.89
C ASN A 24 22.50 -4.39 -6.42
N SER A 25 23.59 -3.86 -6.94
CA SER A 25 23.79 -3.64 -8.38
C SER A 25 23.88 -4.93 -9.18
N GLN A 26 24.39 -6.02 -8.61
CA GLN A 26 24.47 -7.32 -9.28
C GLN A 26 23.07 -7.92 -9.47
N VAL A 27 22.24 -7.84 -8.43
CA VAL A 27 20.83 -8.26 -8.52
C VAL A 27 20.08 -7.39 -9.54
N LEU A 28 20.25 -6.07 -9.49
CA LEU A 28 19.64 -5.17 -10.48
C LEU A 28 20.06 -5.53 -11.91
N ALA A 29 21.35 -5.78 -12.16
CA ALA A 29 21.87 -6.16 -13.47
C ALA A 29 21.32 -7.53 -13.93
N ALA A 30 21.21 -8.50 -13.02
CA ALA A 30 20.68 -9.82 -13.33
C ALA A 30 19.21 -9.75 -13.80
N PHE A 31 18.42 -8.83 -13.25
CA PHE A 31 17.02 -8.64 -13.63
C PHE A 31 16.80 -7.59 -14.73
N ALA A 32 17.83 -6.86 -15.16
CA ALA A 32 17.70 -5.80 -16.16
C ALA A 32 17.18 -6.31 -17.53
N ALA A 33 17.45 -7.57 -17.86
CA ALA A 33 16.97 -8.22 -19.10
C ALA A 33 15.73 -9.10 -18.89
N SER A 34 15.19 -9.17 -17.66
CA SER A 34 13.96 -9.93 -17.41
C SER A 34 12.78 -9.23 -18.09
N LEU A 35 11.89 -10.01 -18.71
CA LEU A 35 10.64 -9.51 -19.28
C LEU A 35 9.88 -8.75 -18.18
N VAL A 36 9.57 -7.47 -18.42
CA VAL A 36 8.70 -6.69 -17.53
C VAL A 36 7.36 -7.45 -17.45
N PRO A 37 6.96 -7.95 -16.27
CA PRO A 37 5.74 -8.72 -16.16
C PRO A 37 4.54 -7.89 -16.61
N ASP A 38 3.57 -8.55 -17.24
CA ASP A 38 2.32 -7.90 -17.59
C ASP A 38 1.48 -7.64 -16.32
N HIS A 39 1.74 -6.51 -15.67
CA HIS A 39 1.10 -6.14 -14.40
C HIS A 39 -0.41 -5.96 -14.54
N LYS A 40 -0.90 -5.39 -15.65
CA LYS A 40 -2.36 -5.20 -15.88
C LYS A 40 -3.09 -6.54 -15.92
N SER A 41 -2.52 -7.56 -16.57
CA SER A 41 -3.15 -8.88 -16.64
C SER A 41 -3.17 -9.59 -15.29
N VAL A 42 -2.14 -9.38 -14.45
CA VAL A 42 -2.13 -9.91 -13.08
C VAL A 42 -3.21 -9.22 -12.24
N ILE A 43 -3.31 -7.89 -12.30
CA ILE A 43 -4.33 -7.13 -11.56
C ILE A 43 -5.74 -7.53 -12.01
N GLY A 44 -5.97 -7.66 -13.33
CA GLY A 44 -7.25 -8.11 -13.87
C GLY A 44 -7.65 -9.50 -13.36
N LYS A 45 -6.71 -10.45 -13.32
CA LYS A 45 -6.94 -11.79 -12.72
C LYS A 45 -7.26 -11.72 -11.23
N LEU A 46 -6.59 -10.85 -10.48
CA LEU A 46 -6.87 -10.65 -9.06
C LEU A 46 -8.30 -10.11 -8.86
N LEU A 47 -8.68 -9.08 -9.63
CA LEU A 47 -10.02 -8.48 -9.56
C LEU A 47 -11.12 -9.46 -9.98
N ASN A 48 -10.89 -10.31 -10.97
CA ASN A 48 -11.87 -11.31 -11.43
C ASN A 48 -11.91 -12.57 -10.54
N GLY A 49 -10.90 -12.80 -9.70
CA GLY A 49 -10.79 -13.99 -8.85
C GLY A 49 -11.78 -14.07 -7.69
N GLY A 50 -12.80 -13.20 -7.63
CA GLY A 50 -13.78 -13.16 -6.54
C GLY A 50 -13.22 -12.54 -5.26
N LEU A 51 -12.26 -11.62 -5.38
CA LEU A 51 -11.69 -10.86 -4.29
C LEU A 51 -12.63 -9.76 -3.76
N ARG A 52 -13.94 -10.03 -3.59
CA ARG A 52 -14.84 -9.13 -2.84
C ARG A 52 -14.28 -8.79 -1.45
N VAL A 53 -13.41 -9.65 -0.91
CA VAL A 53 -12.74 -9.50 0.39
C VAL A 53 -11.40 -8.74 0.31
N ARG A 54 -10.88 -8.42 -0.88
CA ARG A 54 -9.55 -7.79 -1.05
C ARG A 54 -9.58 -6.74 -2.17
N PRO A 55 -9.93 -5.48 -1.84
CA PRO A 55 -9.82 -4.37 -2.79
C PRO A 55 -8.38 -4.21 -3.26
N VAL A 56 -8.19 -3.70 -4.48
CA VAL A 56 -6.88 -3.33 -5.03
C VAL A 56 -6.72 -1.81 -4.94
N LEU A 57 -5.59 -1.36 -4.40
CA LEU A 57 -5.20 0.05 -4.39
C LEU A 57 -3.91 0.22 -5.18
N VAL A 58 -3.96 1.08 -6.19
CA VAL A 58 -2.79 1.59 -6.91
C VAL A 58 -2.65 3.06 -6.53
N TYR A 59 -1.52 3.47 -5.97
CA TYR A 59 -1.26 4.88 -5.69
C TYR A 59 0.07 5.32 -6.27
N SER A 60 0.16 6.59 -6.67
CA SER A 60 1.39 7.18 -7.21
C SER A 60 1.46 8.66 -6.87
N GLY A 61 2.66 9.12 -6.55
CA GLY A 61 2.96 10.53 -6.35
C GLY A 61 2.91 11.31 -7.67
N ASP A 62 2.34 12.51 -7.65
CA ASP A 62 2.20 13.32 -8.87
C ASP A 62 3.47 14.05 -9.32
N GLN A 63 4.53 14.04 -8.50
CA GLN A 63 5.86 14.57 -8.79
C GLN A 63 6.89 13.49 -9.17
N ASP A 64 6.48 12.21 -9.27
CA ASP A 64 7.39 11.16 -9.75
C ASP A 64 7.49 11.16 -11.27
N TYR A 65 8.71 11.30 -11.79
CA TYR A 65 9.01 11.21 -13.21
C TYR A 65 9.21 9.76 -13.69
N VAL A 66 9.84 8.92 -12.88
CA VAL A 66 10.27 7.56 -13.28
C VAL A 66 9.07 6.63 -13.28
N TYR A 67 8.26 6.65 -12.21
CA TYR A 67 7.00 5.91 -12.11
C TYR A 67 5.82 6.86 -12.01
N ASN A 68 5.59 7.57 -13.11
CA ASN A 68 4.62 8.65 -13.14
C ASN A 68 3.18 8.17 -12.96
N TRP A 69 2.39 9.01 -12.30
CA TRP A 69 0.97 8.76 -12.06
C TRP A 69 0.15 8.61 -13.34
N ILE A 70 0.58 9.19 -14.47
CA ILE A 70 -0.13 9.09 -15.75
C ILE A 70 -0.06 7.66 -16.28
N GLY A 71 1.11 7.02 -16.23
CA GLY A 71 1.33 5.63 -16.61
C GLY A 71 0.56 4.68 -15.71
N SER A 72 0.63 4.88 -14.39
CA SER A 72 -0.17 4.11 -13.43
C SER A 72 -1.67 4.24 -13.70
N ARG A 73 -2.16 5.46 -14.01
CA ARG A 73 -3.56 5.72 -14.35
C ARG A 73 -3.96 5.06 -15.67
N ALA A 74 -3.13 5.16 -16.70
CA ALA A 74 -3.39 4.52 -17.99
C ALA A 74 -3.47 2.99 -17.83
N MET A 75 -2.59 2.42 -17.01
CA MET A 75 -2.58 1.00 -16.68
C MET A 75 -3.86 0.57 -15.95
N THR A 76 -4.33 1.32 -14.94
CA THR A 76 -5.57 0.97 -14.22
C THR A 76 -6.81 1.05 -15.12
N LEU A 77 -6.88 2.02 -16.03
CA LEU A 77 -7.97 2.14 -17.02
C LEU A 77 -7.95 1.03 -18.08
N ALA A 78 -6.76 0.58 -18.47
CA ALA A 78 -6.55 -0.48 -19.45
C ALA A 78 -6.62 -1.89 -18.86
N THR A 79 -6.71 -2.02 -17.53
CA THR A 79 -6.82 -3.32 -16.85
C THR A 79 -8.15 -3.97 -17.21
N GLU A 80 -8.10 -5.19 -17.74
CA GLU A 80 -9.28 -5.97 -18.12
C GLU A 80 -9.84 -6.71 -16.90
N TRP A 81 -11.06 -6.37 -16.49
CA TRP A 81 -11.81 -7.04 -15.43
C TRP A 81 -13.30 -6.75 -15.56
N SER A 82 -14.14 -7.51 -14.85
CA SER A 82 -15.61 -7.38 -14.86
C SER A 82 -16.10 -5.93 -14.64
N GLY A 83 -15.44 -5.18 -13.76
CA GLY A 83 -15.78 -3.79 -13.43
C GLY A 83 -15.10 -2.71 -14.28
N GLN A 84 -14.30 -3.06 -15.29
CA GLN A 84 -13.55 -2.07 -16.08
C GLN A 84 -14.44 -0.96 -16.66
N GLY A 85 -15.59 -1.33 -17.23
CA GLY A 85 -16.52 -0.38 -17.81
C GLY A 85 -17.06 0.65 -16.79
N GLY A 86 -17.27 0.23 -15.55
CA GLY A 86 -17.69 1.11 -14.47
C GLY A 86 -16.56 1.98 -13.94
N PHE A 87 -15.36 1.41 -13.76
CA PHE A 87 -14.17 2.17 -13.36
C PHE A 87 -13.78 3.25 -14.37
N ASN A 88 -13.95 2.99 -15.67
CA ASN A 88 -13.67 3.98 -16.71
C ASN A 88 -14.69 5.13 -16.70
N LYS A 89 -15.95 4.85 -16.33
CA LYS A 89 -17.02 5.85 -16.16
C LYS A 89 -16.97 6.58 -14.82
N ALA A 90 -16.33 6.01 -13.80
CA ALA A 90 -16.20 6.61 -12.49
C ALA A 90 -15.51 7.99 -12.57
N HIS A 91 -15.98 8.91 -11.75
CA HIS A 91 -15.41 10.25 -11.65
C HIS A 91 -14.23 10.25 -10.69
N ASP A 92 -13.30 11.17 -10.93
CA ASP A 92 -12.21 11.41 -10.02
C ASP A 92 -12.69 12.33 -8.87
N VAL A 93 -12.55 11.88 -7.63
CA VAL A 93 -12.97 12.61 -6.42
C VAL A 93 -11.75 13.18 -5.71
N ILE A 94 -11.82 14.45 -5.29
CA ILE A 94 -10.75 15.06 -4.48
C ILE A 94 -10.82 14.48 -3.06
N TYR A 95 -9.75 13.80 -2.66
CA TYR A 95 -9.60 13.22 -1.33
C TYR A 95 -8.94 14.24 -0.40
N LYS A 96 -9.59 14.53 0.72
CA LYS A 96 -9.20 15.60 1.66
C LYS A 96 -9.05 15.05 3.07
N ASP A 97 -8.21 15.70 3.86
CA ASP A 97 -8.18 15.46 5.31
C ASP A 97 -9.28 16.25 6.03
N GLN A 98 -9.42 16.01 7.33
CA GLN A 98 -10.40 16.69 8.20
C GLN A 98 -10.23 18.22 8.26
N SER A 99 -9.06 18.74 7.91
CA SER A 99 -8.80 20.19 7.83
C SER A 99 -9.17 20.79 6.46
N GLY A 100 -9.56 19.95 5.50
CA GLY A 100 -9.84 20.34 4.12
C GLY A 100 -8.59 20.38 3.21
N LYS A 101 -7.40 19.98 3.71
CA LYS A 101 -6.20 19.85 2.87
C LYS A 101 -6.46 18.77 1.81
N GLN A 102 -6.24 19.11 0.55
CA GLN A 102 -6.30 18.13 -0.54
C GLN A 102 -5.07 17.23 -0.48
N ILE A 103 -5.29 15.94 -0.25
CA ILE A 103 -4.23 14.93 -0.18
C ILE A 103 -3.99 14.33 -1.56
N GLY A 104 -5.05 14.23 -2.37
CA GLY A 104 -4.96 13.61 -3.67
C GLY A 104 -6.29 13.53 -4.38
N LYS A 105 -6.30 12.67 -5.40
CA LYS A 105 -7.44 12.42 -6.25
C LYS A 105 -7.66 10.91 -6.35
N LEU A 106 -8.83 10.46 -5.88
CA LEU A 106 -9.24 9.07 -5.84
C LEU A 106 -10.19 8.78 -7.00
N ARG A 107 -9.95 7.67 -7.70
CA ARG A 107 -10.95 7.00 -8.53
C ARG A 107 -11.17 5.62 -7.94
N SER A 108 -12.41 5.28 -7.63
CA SER A 108 -12.77 3.99 -7.08
C SER A 108 -13.95 3.41 -7.86
N TYR A 109 -14.01 2.09 -7.97
CA TYR A 109 -15.17 1.38 -8.48
C TYR A 109 -15.19 -0.04 -7.93
N THR A 110 -16.38 -0.48 -7.52
CA THR A 110 -16.69 -1.87 -7.21
C THR A 110 -17.74 -2.35 -8.19
N ASP A 111 -17.56 -3.56 -8.74
CA ASP A 111 -18.58 -4.17 -9.59
C ASP A 111 -19.69 -4.85 -8.75
N GLY A 112 -19.58 -4.81 -7.42
CA GLY A 112 -20.49 -5.47 -6.49
C GLY A 112 -20.43 -7.01 -6.52
N GLU A 113 -19.69 -7.54 -7.49
CA GLU A 113 -19.37 -8.88 -7.99
C GLU A 113 -18.14 -9.62 -7.48
N SER A 114 -17.01 -9.03 -7.82
CA SER A 114 -15.79 -9.75 -8.14
C SER A 114 -14.62 -9.00 -7.53
N GLY A 115 -14.63 -7.68 -7.56
CA GLY A 115 -13.56 -6.87 -7.01
C GLY A 115 -13.85 -5.38 -6.92
N GLN A 116 -12.93 -4.69 -6.25
CA GLN A 116 -12.91 -3.23 -6.16
C GLN A 116 -11.52 -2.75 -6.57
N LEU A 117 -11.47 -1.76 -7.47
CA LEU A 117 -10.24 -1.12 -7.90
C LEU A 117 -10.24 0.35 -7.47
N ASN A 118 -9.16 0.76 -6.82
CA ASN A 118 -8.91 2.12 -6.36
C ASN A 118 -7.62 2.62 -6.99
N PHE A 119 -7.66 3.84 -7.54
CA PHE A 119 -6.50 4.57 -8.02
C PHE A 119 -6.38 5.91 -7.27
N MET A 120 -5.27 6.12 -6.58
CA MET A 120 -4.99 7.34 -5.82
C MET A 120 -3.79 8.09 -6.42
N GLN A 121 -4.04 9.28 -6.95
CA GLN A 121 -2.99 10.24 -7.28
C GLN A 121 -2.69 11.09 -6.02
N VAL A 122 -1.48 10.99 -5.48
CA VAL A 122 -1.06 11.74 -4.28
C VAL A 122 -0.46 13.08 -4.69
N PHE A 123 -1.04 14.18 -4.22
CA PHE A 123 -0.56 15.52 -4.54
C PHE A 123 0.73 15.85 -3.79
N GLY A 124 1.74 16.37 -4.50
CA GLY A 124 3.04 16.70 -3.92
C GLY A 124 3.91 15.49 -3.60
N GLY A 125 3.46 14.28 -3.91
CA GLY A 125 4.21 13.05 -3.66
C GLY A 125 5.25 12.77 -4.74
N SER A 126 6.47 12.39 -4.34
CA SER A 126 7.50 11.86 -5.24
C SER A 126 7.37 10.35 -5.42
N HIS A 127 8.44 9.71 -5.92
CA HIS A 127 8.59 8.26 -5.94
C HIS A 127 8.37 7.63 -4.55
N ASN A 128 8.67 8.38 -3.48
CA ASN A 128 8.43 7.99 -2.10
C ASN A 128 7.26 8.77 -1.49
N ALA A 129 6.10 8.80 -2.15
CA ALA A 129 4.93 9.57 -1.71
C ALA A 129 4.57 9.40 -0.21
N ALA A 130 4.81 8.23 0.38
CA ALA A 130 4.61 7.98 1.81
C ALA A 130 5.58 8.76 2.72
N ALA A 131 6.79 9.05 2.26
CA ALA A 131 7.75 9.88 2.98
C ALA A 131 7.45 11.38 2.80
N ASP A 132 6.96 11.80 1.64
CA ASP A 132 6.64 13.20 1.34
C ASP A 132 5.32 13.65 1.99
N GLU A 133 4.30 12.78 1.96
CA GLU A 133 2.97 13.04 2.51
C GLU A 133 2.54 11.96 3.53
N PRO A 134 3.28 11.76 4.63
CA PRO A 134 3.09 10.63 5.55
C PRO A 134 1.71 10.61 6.19
N LYS A 135 1.19 11.78 6.59
CA LYS A 135 -0.15 11.89 7.20
C LYS A 135 -1.25 11.53 6.18
N GLY A 136 -1.13 12.07 4.97
CA GLY A 136 -2.11 11.83 3.90
C GLY A 136 -2.13 10.37 3.45
N VAL A 137 -0.94 9.77 3.30
CA VAL A 137 -0.80 8.36 2.92
C VAL A 137 -1.30 7.42 4.01
N LEU A 138 -0.97 7.68 5.28
CA LEU A 138 -1.50 6.87 6.38
C LEU A 138 -3.04 6.88 6.41
N MET A 139 -3.63 8.04 6.21
CA MET A 139 -5.08 8.23 6.24
C MET A 139 -5.80 7.36 5.18
N PHE A 140 -5.45 7.49 3.90
CA PHE A 140 -6.11 6.65 2.88
C PHE A 140 -5.75 5.16 3.00
N LEU A 141 -4.59 4.81 3.56
CA LEU A 141 -4.24 3.41 3.82
C LEU A 141 -5.09 2.83 4.95
N GLN A 142 -5.39 3.60 5.99
CA GLN A 142 -6.32 3.20 7.04
C GLN A 142 -7.73 3.02 6.49
N ASP A 143 -8.19 3.95 5.65
CA ASP A 143 -9.47 3.83 4.97
C ASP A 143 -9.48 2.60 4.05
N PHE A 144 -8.39 2.32 3.35
CA PHE A 144 -8.28 1.15 2.48
C PHE A 144 -8.37 -0.17 3.25
N ILE A 145 -7.61 -0.29 4.34
CA ILE A 145 -7.56 -1.52 5.15
C ILE A 145 -8.88 -1.74 5.89
N SER A 146 -9.56 -0.67 6.31
CA SER A 146 -10.87 -0.74 6.96
C SER A 146 -12.04 -0.95 5.99
N GLY A 147 -11.79 -0.94 4.68
CA GLY A 147 -12.82 -1.04 3.65
C GLY A 147 -13.65 0.25 3.48
N GLN A 148 -13.17 1.37 4.02
CA GLN A 148 -13.81 2.68 3.95
C GLN A 148 -13.28 3.56 2.82
N LEU A 149 -12.25 3.13 2.09
CA LEU A 149 -11.79 3.86 0.91
C LEU A 149 -12.77 3.64 -0.26
N HIS A 150 -13.76 4.51 -0.35
CA HIS A 150 -14.73 4.54 -1.44
C HIS A 150 -15.14 5.98 -1.77
N ASP A 151 -15.77 6.12 -2.93
CA ASP A 151 -16.10 7.35 -3.64
C ASP A 151 -17.37 8.06 -3.11
N SER A 152 -17.87 7.68 -1.92
CA SER A 152 -19.03 8.34 -1.32
C SER A 152 -18.66 9.66 -0.65
N PRO A 153 -19.24 10.80 -1.07
CA PRO A 153 -19.09 12.06 -0.37
C PRO A 153 -19.93 12.03 0.91
N GLY A 154 -19.30 12.01 2.08
CA GLY A 154 -19.94 12.51 3.30
C GLY A 154 -19.88 11.64 4.55
N ASP A 155 -19.60 10.34 4.47
CA ASP A 155 -19.57 9.49 5.66
C ASP A 155 -18.14 9.00 5.91
N THR A 156 -17.30 9.89 6.43
CA THR A 156 -16.23 9.43 7.31
C THR A 156 -16.90 9.17 8.65
N PRO A 157 -17.00 7.92 9.15
CA PRO A 157 -17.12 7.74 10.58
C PRO A 157 -15.87 8.42 11.14
N GLY A 158 -16.04 9.58 11.78
CA GLY A 158 -14.98 10.16 12.57
C GLY A 158 -14.41 9.07 13.46
N LEU A 159 -13.09 9.09 13.70
CA LEU A 159 -12.44 8.22 14.67
C LEU A 159 -13.39 8.04 15.85
N GLY A 160 -14.00 6.85 15.93
CA GLY A 160 -14.84 6.51 17.06
C GLY A 160 -13.94 6.72 18.26
N THR A 161 -14.38 7.57 19.17
CA THR A 161 -13.70 7.88 20.44
C THR A 161 -13.64 6.67 21.39
N ASP A 162 -13.84 5.46 20.86
CA ASP A 162 -13.86 4.22 21.60
C ASP A 162 -12.44 3.67 21.64
N ALA A 163 -11.74 4.10 22.70
CA ALA A 163 -10.46 3.53 23.15
C ALA A 163 -10.46 2.00 23.24
N ALA A 164 -11.64 1.36 23.28
CA ALA A 164 -11.80 -0.08 23.30
C ALA A 164 -11.39 -0.81 22.00
N SER A 165 -11.34 -0.14 20.85
CA SER A 165 -10.94 -0.80 19.58
C SER A 165 -9.42 -0.88 19.36
N LEU A 166 -8.65 -0.01 20.04
CA LEU A 166 -7.19 -0.01 19.99
C LEU A 166 -6.58 -1.05 20.93
N ASP A 167 -7.24 -1.38 22.05
CA ASP A 167 -6.76 -2.36 23.02
C ASP A 167 -6.69 -3.78 22.44
N GLY A 168 -7.64 -4.16 21.57
CA GLY A 168 -7.61 -5.45 20.88
C GLY A 168 -6.47 -5.58 19.86
N PHE A 169 -5.99 -4.46 19.31
CA PHE A 169 -4.91 -4.46 18.31
C PHE A 169 -3.52 -4.46 18.95
N VAL A 170 -3.38 -3.83 20.12
CA VAL A 170 -2.13 -3.88 20.91
C VAL A 170 -1.91 -5.27 21.51
N ASP A 171 -2.98 -5.99 21.88
CA ASP A 171 -2.86 -7.32 22.49
C ASP A 171 -2.38 -8.39 21.49
N VAL A 172 -2.77 -8.29 20.21
CA VAL A 172 -2.26 -9.17 19.14
C VAL A 172 -0.78 -8.90 18.83
N ALA A 173 -0.33 -7.65 18.92
CA ALA A 173 1.08 -7.30 18.75
C ALA A 173 1.95 -7.68 19.96
N CYS A 174 1.37 -7.78 21.16
CA CYS A 174 2.10 -8.10 22.39
C CYS A 174 2.18 -9.62 22.69
N GLN A 175 1.28 -10.45 22.13
CA GLN A 175 1.32 -11.91 22.32
C GLN A 175 2.40 -12.64 21.51
N VAL A 176 3.16 -11.96 20.64
CA VAL A 176 4.42 -12.49 20.06
C VAL A 176 5.58 -12.27 21.04
N ARG A 177 5.38 -12.63 22.31
CA ARG A 177 6.42 -12.65 23.34
C ARG A 177 7.06 -14.03 23.37
N LEU A 178 8.25 -14.13 22.77
CA LEU A 178 9.32 -15.11 22.97
C LEU A 178 8.92 -16.39 23.75
N LYS A 179 8.46 -17.44 23.08
CA LYS A 179 8.61 -18.80 23.60
C LYS A 179 10.07 -19.23 23.40
N SER A 180 10.81 -19.34 24.50
CA SER A 180 12.18 -19.85 24.51
C SER A 180 12.26 -21.28 23.93
N PRO A 181 13.39 -21.68 23.32
CA PRO A 181 13.55 -23.04 22.82
C PRO A 181 13.66 -24.04 23.98
N ARG A 182 12.78 -25.03 24.01
CA ARG A 182 12.93 -26.21 24.88
C ARG A 182 14.19 -26.98 24.45
N ARG A 183 15.16 -27.06 25.36
CA ARG A 183 16.36 -27.89 25.27
C ARG A 183 15.94 -29.37 25.30
N ILE A 184 16.19 -30.11 24.22
CA ILE A 184 16.10 -31.57 24.19
C ILE A 184 17.45 -32.10 24.67
N LEU A 185 17.46 -32.87 25.76
CA LEU A 185 18.63 -33.63 26.20
C LEU A 185 18.60 -35.02 25.54
N PRO A 186 19.75 -35.59 25.13
CA PRO A 186 19.80 -36.93 24.58
C PRO A 186 19.78 -37.99 25.69
N THR A 187 19.14 -39.12 25.40
CA THR A 187 19.13 -40.37 26.18
C THR A 187 20.43 -41.14 26.02
#